data_AF-A0A3S0C3K8-F1
#
_entry.id   AF-A0A3S0C3K8-F1
#
_cell.length_a   1.000
_cell.length_b   1.000
_cell.length_c   1.000
_cell.angle_alpha   90.00
_cell.angle_beta   90.00
_cell.angle_gamma   90.00
#
_symmetry.space_group_name_H-M   'P 1'
#
loop_
_entity.id
_entity.type
_entity.pdbx_description
1 polymer ?
#
loop_
_entity_poly.entity_id
_entity_poly.type
_entity_poly.pdbx_seq_one_letter_code
_entity_poly.pdbx_strand_id
1 'polypeptide(L)'
;MAHHHTRAHHWDNTMSNSPRIARPTPRPHSLLSRPARLLAVLACLCLLVTAGCADTRSKYFGEPVQQQSVSDMPISQARAETLTLLINIYNMLSDKYDVGEWTPRTTADQASLSARIDCPEGYISERYTLATSTVPLTEENWEQALQDVYELATPYGFQAPEPYVHSKGNAAILVNPDNGATVLLKYEGATAVIVDTGCAQGVGFDDWPDGTEPIPEYLRGSGRGTWATIEPEEWPTTTPTPVTEETTP
;
A
#
# COMPACT_ATOMS: atom_id res chain seq x y z
N MET A 1 -2.35 28.08 -54.52
CA MET A 1 -3.71 28.64 -54.30
C MET A 1 -4.17 28.23 -52.91
N ALA A 2 -4.20 29.17 -51.97
CA ALA A 2 -5.09 29.19 -50.82
C ALA A 2 -5.00 30.61 -50.21
N HIS A 3 -6.15 31.23 -50.03
CA HIS A 3 -6.33 32.62 -49.67
C HIS A 3 -6.21 32.89 -48.16
N HIS A 4 -5.91 34.16 -47.86
CA HIS A 4 -5.99 34.94 -46.61
C HIS A 4 -7.13 34.60 -45.62
N HIS A 5 -6.91 34.81 -44.31
CA HIS A 5 -7.39 36.01 -43.59
C HIS A 5 -6.85 36.15 -42.14
N THR A 6 -6.50 37.41 -41.83
CA THR A 6 -6.07 38.12 -40.60
C THR A 6 -7.20 38.15 -39.53
N ARG A 7 -7.01 38.37 -38.20
CA ARG A 7 -6.53 39.60 -37.52
C ARG A 7 -6.51 39.45 -35.99
N ALA A 8 -5.68 40.27 -35.35
CA ALA A 8 -5.37 40.40 -33.92
C ALA A 8 -6.39 41.20 -33.07
N HIS A 9 -6.28 41.07 -31.74
CA HIS A 9 -6.72 42.07 -30.77
C HIS A 9 -5.71 42.24 -29.62
N HIS A 10 -5.37 43.51 -29.36
CA HIS A 10 -4.54 44.11 -28.32
C HIS A 10 -5.41 45.16 -27.61
N TRP A 11 -5.31 45.30 -26.29
CA TRP A 11 -5.52 46.51 -25.45
C TRP A 11 -5.09 46.11 -24.02
N ASP A 12 -4.09 46.66 -23.32
CA ASP A 12 -3.65 48.01 -22.90
C ASP A 12 -4.26 48.55 -21.59
N ASN A 13 -3.36 49.08 -20.75
CA ASN A 13 -3.52 49.51 -19.37
C ASN A 13 -4.04 50.95 -19.21
N THR A 14 -4.35 51.29 -17.94
CA THR A 14 -4.31 52.60 -17.24
C THR A 14 -5.61 53.39 -17.05
N MET A 15 -5.83 53.77 -15.78
CA MET A 15 -6.25 55.08 -15.21
C MET A 15 -6.62 54.86 -13.71
N SER A 16 -6.61 55.78 -12.74
CA SER A 16 -5.87 56.99 -12.32
C SER A 16 -6.72 57.67 -11.20
N ASN A 17 -6.08 58.21 -10.15
CA ASN A 17 -6.51 59.32 -9.26
C ASN A 17 -7.41 59.16 -7.98
N SER A 18 -6.81 59.64 -6.86
CA SER A 18 -7.25 60.08 -5.50
C SER A 18 -8.30 61.25 -5.47
N PRO A 19 -8.93 61.76 -4.35
CA PRO A 19 -8.31 62.14 -3.03
C PRO A 19 -9.14 62.32 -1.69
N ARG A 20 -8.40 62.41 -0.56
CA ARG A 20 -8.44 63.31 0.67
C ARG A 20 -9.61 63.47 1.70
N ILE A 21 -9.17 63.38 2.99
CA ILE A 21 -9.40 64.22 4.22
C ILE A 21 -10.67 64.01 5.11
N ALA A 22 -10.48 63.69 6.41
CA ALA A 22 -10.80 64.56 7.58
C ALA A 22 -10.69 63.82 8.96
N ARG A 23 -10.10 64.48 9.97
CA ARG A 23 -10.21 64.14 11.43
C ARG A 23 -11.31 65.02 12.06
N PRO A 24 -11.88 64.58 13.20
CA PRO A 24 -11.67 65.38 14.43
C PRO A 24 -11.55 64.54 15.73
N THR A 25 -10.88 65.12 16.73
CA THR A 25 -10.91 64.81 18.20
C THR A 25 -11.69 65.96 18.90
N PRO A 26 -12.26 65.86 20.14
CA PRO A 26 -11.65 65.26 21.37
C PRO A 26 -12.57 64.71 22.52
N ARG A 27 -12.00 63.81 23.36
CA ARG A 27 -12.09 63.60 24.87
C ARG A 27 -13.47 63.55 25.61
N PRO A 28 -13.58 63.19 26.93
CA PRO A 28 -12.76 62.34 27.83
C PRO A 28 -13.58 61.37 28.76
N HIS A 29 -12.87 60.62 29.63
CA HIS A 29 -13.33 59.85 30.81
C HIS A 29 -14.02 58.49 30.50
N SER A 30 -13.65 57.36 31.10
CA SER A 30 -13.25 57.10 32.48
C SER A 30 -12.52 55.74 32.57
N LEU A 31 -11.46 55.71 33.37
CA LEU A 31 -10.80 54.49 33.84
C LEU A 31 -11.63 53.91 34.98
N LEU A 32 -12.15 52.69 34.82
CA LEU A 32 -12.38 51.72 35.89
C LEU A 32 -12.93 50.42 35.26
N SER A 33 -12.44 49.27 35.73
CA SER A 33 -12.80 47.89 35.34
C SER A 33 -12.12 47.27 34.09
N ARG A 34 -10.78 47.30 34.03
CA ARG A 34 -10.00 46.54 33.03
C ARG A 34 -9.55 45.10 33.40
N PRO A 35 -9.46 44.63 34.68
CA PRO A 35 -8.97 43.26 34.89
C PRO A 35 -10.07 42.19 34.70
N ALA A 36 -11.33 42.49 35.08
CA ALA A 36 -12.42 41.51 34.99
C ALA A 36 -12.93 41.29 33.55
N ARG A 37 -12.96 42.35 32.72
CA ARG A 37 -13.35 42.24 31.31
C ARG A 37 -12.29 41.54 30.46
N LEU A 38 -10.99 41.71 30.76
CA LEU A 38 -9.93 40.98 30.05
C LEU A 38 -9.96 39.49 30.37
N LEU A 39 -10.17 39.11 31.63
CA LEU A 39 -10.27 37.69 32.04
C LEU A 39 -11.52 37.01 31.47
N ALA A 40 -12.66 37.70 31.42
CA ALA A 40 -13.87 37.17 30.80
C ALA A 40 -13.74 37.05 29.27
N VAL A 41 -13.08 38.00 28.61
CA VAL A 41 -12.82 37.94 27.17
C VAL A 41 -11.81 36.85 26.82
N LEU A 42 -10.75 36.66 27.62
CA LEU A 42 -9.79 35.56 27.45
C LEU A 42 -10.43 34.19 27.72
N ALA A 43 -11.27 34.05 28.74
CA ALA A 43 -11.99 32.80 29.01
C ALA A 43 -13.01 32.46 27.90
N CYS A 44 -13.73 33.46 27.37
CA CYS A 44 -14.61 33.27 26.21
C CYS A 44 -13.84 32.97 24.92
N LEU A 45 -12.67 33.58 24.69
CA LEU A 45 -11.80 33.23 23.55
C LEU A 45 -11.25 31.81 23.69
N CYS A 46 -10.80 31.38 24.88
CA CYS A 46 -10.33 30.01 25.10
C CYS A 46 -11.45 28.98 24.89
N LEU A 47 -12.68 29.25 25.36
CA LEU A 47 -13.83 28.36 25.14
C LEU A 47 -14.28 28.31 23.67
N LEU A 48 -14.19 29.43 22.94
CA LEU A 48 -14.50 29.46 21.50
C LEU A 48 -13.41 28.77 20.66
N VAL A 49 -12.15 28.80 21.09
CA VAL A 49 -11.06 28.06 20.43
C VAL A 49 -11.16 26.56 20.71
N THR A 50 -11.54 26.12 21.92
CA THR A 50 -11.73 24.68 22.19
C THR A 50 -12.99 24.10 21.53
N ALA A 51 -14.07 24.88 21.42
CA ALA A 51 -15.28 24.43 20.71
C ALA A 51 -15.11 24.49 19.18
N GLY A 52 -14.40 25.50 18.65
CA GLY A 52 -14.17 25.66 17.22
C GLY A 52 -13.09 24.74 16.63
N CYS A 53 -12.12 24.30 17.44
CA CYS A 53 -11.10 23.34 17.00
C CYS A 53 -11.52 21.87 17.16
N ALA A 54 -12.51 21.56 18.01
CA ALA A 54 -13.03 20.20 18.14
C ALA A 54 -14.05 19.85 17.04
N ASP A 55 -14.87 20.81 16.61
CA ASP A 55 -16.03 20.56 15.73
C ASP A 55 -15.73 20.68 14.23
N THR A 56 -14.56 21.22 13.85
CA THR A 56 -14.18 21.35 12.44
C THR A 56 -13.44 20.13 11.89
N ARG A 57 -12.93 19.24 12.74
CA ARG A 57 -12.22 18.04 12.29
C ARG A 57 -13.16 17.05 11.59
N SER A 58 -14.36 16.81 12.12
CA SER A 58 -15.35 15.89 11.53
C SER A 58 -15.97 16.40 10.22
N LYS A 59 -15.87 17.70 9.95
CA LYS A 59 -16.50 18.35 8.78
C LYS A 59 -15.62 18.36 7.54
N TYR A 60 -14.30 18.20 7.71
CA TYR A 60 -13.31 18.30 6.62
C TYR A 60 -12.34 17.12 6.56
N PHE A 61 -12.17 16.41 7.66
CA PHE A 61 -11.52 15.11 7.68
C PHE A 61 -12.64 14.11 7.97
N GLY A 62 -12.68 13.02 7.21
CA GLY A 62 -13.56 11.91 7.53
C GLY A 62 -13.30 11.41 8.96
N GLU A 63 -14.03 10.37 9.37
CA GLU A 63 -13.66 9.64 10.57
C GLU A 63 -12.14 9.41 10.63
N PRO A 64 -11.52 9.45 11.83
CA PRO A 64 -10.12 9.09 11.96
C PRO A 64 -9.88 7.82 11.15
N VAL A 65 -8.92 7.88 10.23
CA VAL A 65 -8.53 6.76 9.36
C VAL A 65 -8.55 5.51 10.22
N GLN A 66 -9.34 4.51 9.79
CA GLN A 66 -9.35 3.17 10.37
C GLN A 66 -7.94 2.85 10.83
N GLN A 67 -7.79 2.47 12.10
CA GLN A 67 -6.55 1.92 12.62
C GLN A 67 -5.94 1.03 11.51
N GLN A 68 -4.80 1.45 10.95
CA GLN A 68 -4.16 0.71 9.87
C GLN A 68 -4.05 -0.72 10.35
N SER A 69 -4.71 -1.63 9.66
CA SER A 69 -4.79 -3.01 10.10
C SER A 69 -3.38 -3.58 10.04
N VAL A 70 -2.87 -4.03 11.18
CA VAL A 70 -1.52 -4.54 11.35
C VAL A 70 -1.56 -5.91 12.02
N SER A 71 -0.57 -6.74 11.69
CA SER A 71 -0.34 -8.02 12.36
C SER A 71 0.86 -7.92 13.30
N ASP A 72 0.71 -8.41 14.52
CA ASP A 72 1.82 -8.58 15.48
C ASP A 72 2.81 -9.69 15.06
N MET A 73 2.57 -10.35 13.92
CA MET A 73 3.45 -11.38 13.37
C MET A 73 4.79 -10.76 12.92
N PRO A 74 5.93 -11.38 13.25
CA PRO A 74 7.23 -10.97 12.72
C PRO A 74 7.30 -11.10 11.19
N ILE A 75 8.03 -10.21 10.53
CA ILE A 75 8.13 -10.18 9.06
C ILE A 75 8.63 -11.49 8.44
N SER A 76 9.55 -12.21 9.08
CA SER A 76 10.06 -13.51 8.61
C SER A 76 8.98 -14.61 8.64
N GLN A 77 8.10 -14.61 9.65
CA GLN A 77 6.95 -15.51 9.67
C GLN A 77 5.90 -15.12 8.62
N ALA A 78 5.59 -13.83 8.49
CA ALA A 78 4.65 -13.33 7.49
C ALA A 78 5.12 -13.67 6.06
N ARG A 79 6.43 -13.59 5.83
CA ARG A 79 7.10 -14.04 4.60
C ARG A 79 6.87 -15.52 4.33
N ALA A 80 7.10 -16.39 5.32
CA ALA A 80 6.91 -17.84 5.17
C ALA A 80 5.45 -18.19 4.83
N GLU A 81 4.48 -17.59 5.51
CA GLU A 81 3.05 -17.83 5.26
C GLU A 81 2.64 -17.34 3.86
N THR A 82 3.11 -16.14 3.49
CA THR A 82 2.82 -15.53 2.18
C THR A 82 3.41 -16.34 1.02
N LEU A 83 4.65 -16.81 1.17
CA LEU A 83 5.31 -17.64 0.15
C LEU A 83 4.66 -19.02 0.07
N THR A 84 4.25 -19.61 1.20
CA THR A 84 3.50 -20.88 1.21
C THR A 84 2.18 -20.74 0.43
N LEU A 85 1.42 -19.66 0.67
CA LEU A 85 0.20 -19.38 -0.09
C LEU A 85 0.49 -19.22 -1.59
N LEU A 86 1.53 -18.45 -1.96
CA LEU A 86 1.90 -18.24 -3.36
C LEU A 86 2.24 -19.56 -4.08
N ILE A 87 3.02 -20.43 -3.45
CA ILE A 87 3.38 -21.74 -4.02
C ILE A 87 2.14 -22.64 -4.17
N ASN A 88 1.25 -22.64 -3.17
CA ASN A 88 0.00 -23.40 -3.27
C ASN A 88 -0.89 -22.89 -4.41
N ILE A 89 -0.95 -21.57 -4.64
CA ILE A 89 -1.67 -20.99 -5.78
C ILE A 89 -1.03 -21.43 -7.10
N TYR A 90 0.31 -21.37 -7.23
CA TYR A 90 0.99 -21.83 -8.45
C TYR A 90 0.69 -23.30 -8.77
N ASN A 91 0.80 -24.17 -7.79
CA ASN A 91 0.53 -25.61 -7.95
C ASN A 91 -0.93 -25.83 -8.36
N MET A 92 -1.87 -25.22 -7.64
CA MET A 92 -3.30 -25.33 -7.96
C MET A 92 -3.62 -24.84 -9.37
N LEU A 93 -3.06 -23.69 -9.78
CA LEU A 93 -3.28 -23.16 -11.12
C LEU A 93 -2.72 -24.06 -12.22
N SER A 94 -1.52 -24.63 -12.01
CA SER A 94 -0.92 -25.58 -12.95
C SER A 94 -1.73 -26.87 -13.04
N ASP A 95 -2.12 -27.44 -11.89
CA ASP A 95 -2.82 -28.73 -11.82
C ASP A 95 -4.24 -28.69 -12.38
N LYS A 96 -4.99 -27.60 -12.11
CA LYS A 96 -6.42 -27.52 -12.45
C LYS A 96 -6.71 -26.77 -13.75
N TYR A 97 -5.87 -25.80 -14.12
CA TYR A 97 -6.14 -24.90 -15.25
C TYR A 97 -5.12 -24.97 -16.37
N ASP A 98 -4.17 -25.91 -16.28
CA ASP A 98 -3.16 -26.17 -17.30
C ASP A 98 -2.42 -24.89 -17.72
N VAL A 99 -2.11 -24.02 -16.75
CA VAL A 99 -1.28 -22.84 -17.01
C VAL A 99 0.18 -23.21 -17.28
N GLY A 100 0.53 -24.49 -17.36
CA GLY A 100 1.87 -24.95 -17.69
C GLY A 100 2.93 -24.57 -16.66
N GLU A 101 4.18 -24.57 -17.12
CA GLU A 101 5.38 -24.33 -16.30
C GLU A 101 5.52 -22.85 -15.90
N TRP A 102 5.96 -22.65 -14.66
CA TRP A 102 6.26 -21.32 -14.12
C TRP A 102 7.70 -20.94 -14.43
N THR A 103 7.89 -19.85 -15.19
CA THR A 103 9.23 -19.33 -15.48
C THR A 103 9.66 -18.36 -14.38
N PRO A 104 10.72 -18.64 -13.60
CA PRO A 104 11.19 -17.75 -12.55
C PRO A 104 11.67 -16.42 -13.11
N ARG A 105 11.49 -15.35 -12.34
CA ARG A 105 12.05 -14.06 -12.68
C ARG A 105 13.54 -14.03 -12.36
N THR A 106 14.35 -13.82 -13.39
CA THR A 106 15.82 -13.76 -13.29
C THR A 106 16.40 -12.38 -13.63
N THR A 107 15.61 -11.52 -14.27
CA THR A 107 16.02 -10.16 -14.67
C THR A 107 15.18 -9.07 -14.02
N ALA A 108 14.33 -9.44 -13.05
CA ALA A 108 13.43 -8.52 -12.36
C ALA A 108 13.15 -9.06 -10.95
N ASP A 109 13.00 -8.15 -9.99
CA ASP A 109 12.82 -8.46 -8.57
C ASP A 109 11.72 -9.51 -8.35
N GLN A 110 12.08 -10.57 -7.60
CA GLN A 110 11.14 -11.55 -7.08
C GLN A 110 10.56 -11.12 -5.73
N ALA A 111 11.35 -10.38 -4.94
CA ALA A 111 10.98 -9.81 -3.66
C ALA A 111 11.31 -8.31 -3.63
N SER A 112 10.35 -7.48 -3.20
CA SER A 112 10.52 -6.03 -3.05
C SER A 112 9.67 -5.51 -1.89
N LEU A 113 9.92 -4.29 -1.40
CA LEU A 113 9.00 -3.67 -0.45
C LEU A 113 7.69 -3.32 -1.16
N SER A 114 6.56 -3.54 -0.50
CA SER A 114 5.28 -3.18 -1.07
C SER A 114 5.13 -1.67 -1.15
N ALA A 115 5.02 -1.14 -2.36
CA ALA A 115 4.69 0.28 -2.59
C ALA A 115 3.18 0.57 -2.54
N ARG A 116 2.35 -0.47 -2.29
CA ARG A 116 0.88 -0.36 -2.31
C ARG A 116 0.26 -0.27 -0.92
N ILE A 117 0.99 -0.73 0.09
CA ILE A 117 0.52 -0.83 1.46
C ILE A 117 1.32 0.17 2.29
N ASP A 118 0.61 1.12 2.88
CA ASP A 118 1.20 2.12 3.77
C ASP A 118 1.14 1.60 5.20
N CYS A 119 2.29 1.13 5.71
CA CYS A 119 2.39 0.56 7.05
C CYS A 119 2.82 1.62 8.08
N PRO A 120 2.29 1.56 9.31
CA PRO A 120 2.72 2.43 10.38
C PRO A 120 4.17 2.14 10.78
N GLU A 121 4.78 3.08 11.52
CA GLU A 121 6.14 2.93 12.03
C GLU A 121 6.31 1.62 12.84
N GLY A 122 7.41 0.90 12.57
CA GLY A 122 7.68 -0.41 13.18
C GLY A 122 7.07 -1.60 12.44
N TYR A 123 6.31 -1.35 11.38
CA TYR A 123 5.73 -2.37 10.51
C TYR A 123 6.18 -2.19 9.07
N ILE A 124 6.21 -3.30 8.33
CA ILE A 124 6.59 -3.31 6.92
C ILE A 124 5.74 -4.31 6.14
N SER A 125 5.67 -4.11 4.83
CA SER A 125 5.07 -5.07 3.90
C SER A 125 6.06 -5.43 2.80
N GLU A 126 6.22 -6.71 2.55
CA GLU A 126 7.02 -7.27 1.48
C GLU A 126 6.09 -7.81 0.39
N ARG A 127 6.56 -7.72 -0.85
CA ARG A 127 5.84 -8.09 -2.06
C ARG A 127 6.61 -9.18 -2.79
N TYR A 128 5.89 -10.21 -3.20
CA TYR A 128 6.44 -11.38 -3.88
C TYR A 128 5.83 -11.59 -5.25
N THR A 129 6.70 -11.87 -6.23
CA THR A 129 6.35 -12.30 -7.58
C THR A 129 7.47 -13.20 -8.07
N LEU A 130 7.38 -14.50 -7.77
CA LEU A 130 8.48 -15.42 -8.05
C LEU A 130 8.60 -15.75 -9.54
N ALA A 131 7.47 -15.96 -10.21
CA ALA A 131 7.42 -16.45 -11.59
C ALA A 131 6.20 -15.95 -12.36
N THR A 132 6.23 -16.21 -13.67
CA THR A 132 5.09 -16.02 -14.56
C THR A 132 4.92 -17.25 -15.44
N SER A 133 3.67 -17.65 -15.69
CA SER A 133 3.37 -18.65 -16.71
C SER A 133 3.04 -17.94 -18.04
N THR A 134 3.55 -18.47 -19.15
CA THR A 134 3.23 -17.96 -20.50
C THR A 134 1.87 -18.42 -21.02
N VAL A 135 1.21 -19.36 -20.33
CA VAL A 135 -0.14 -19.82 -20.68
C VAL A 135 -1.15 -19.04 -19.83
N PRO A 136 -1.90 -18.10 -20.43
CA PRO A 136 -2.86 -17.30 -19.67
C PRO A 136 -4.06 -18.15 -19.26
N LEU A 137 -4.64 -17.83 -18.09
CA LEU A 137 -6.05 -18.14 -17.83
C LEU A 137 -6.93 -17.55 -18.95
N THR A 138 -8.11 -18.13 -19.14
CA THR A 138 -9.07 -17.74 -20.17
C THR A 138 -10.30 -17.12 -19.52
N GLU A 139 -11.11 -16.41 -20.30
CA GLU A 139 -12.40 -15.90 -19.81
C GLU A 139 -13.32 -17.04 -19.32
N GLU A 140 -13.20 -18.23 -19.92
CA GLU A 140 -14.02 -19.40 -19.55
C GLU A 140 -13.65 -19.96 -18.18
N ASN A 141 -12.37 -19.97 -17.81
CA ASN A 141 -11.92 -20.54 -16.55
C ASN A 141 -11.67 -19.51 -15.44
N TRP A 142 -11.73 -18.22 -15.76
CA TRP A 142 -11.38 -17.12 -14.86
C TRP A 142 -12.16 -17.12 -13.55
N GLU A 143 -13.49 -17.20 -13.61
CA GLU A 143 -14.34 -17.11 -12.41
C GLU A 143 -14.05 -18.26 -11.44
N GLN A 144 -13.91 -19.49 -11.96
CA GLN A 144 -13.60 -20.64 -11.14
C GLN A 144 -12.16 -20.58 -10.60
N ALA A 145 -11.18 -20.15 -11.40
CA ALA A 145 -9.80 -19.99 -10.93
C ALA A 145 -9.70 -18.96 -9.81
N LEU A 146 -10.43 -17.87 -9.92
CA LEU A 146 -10.49 -16.85 -8.88
C LEU A 146 -11.15 -17.37 -7.59
N GLN A 147 -12.23 -18.14 -7.71
CA GLN A 147 -12.88 -18.77 -6.56
C GLN A 147 -11.95 -19.76 -5.84
N ASP A 148 -11.22 -20.58 -6.60
CA ASP A 148 -10.24 -21.51 -6.03
C ASP A 148 -9.07 -20.81 -5.32
N VAL A 149 -8.58 -19.70 -5.89
CA VAL A 149 -7.57 -18.86 -5.22
C VAL A 149 -8.12 -18.30 -3.91
N TYR A 150 -9.38 -17.86 -3.89
CA TYR A 150 -10.03 -17.40 -2.66
C TYR A 150 -10.16 -18.51 -1.61
N GLU A 151 -10.51 -19.73 -2.00
CA GLU A 151 -10.58 -20.86 -1.08
C GLU A 151 -9.21 -21.18 -0.45
N LEU A 152 -8.12 -21.10 -1.23
CA LEU A 152 -6.76 -21.24 -0.71
C LEU A 152 -6.33 -20.10 0.21
N ALA A 153 -6.80 -18.88 -0.05
CA ALA A 153 -6.44 -17.68 0.71
C ALA A 153 -7.29 -17.51 1.99
N THR A 154 -8.47 -18.14 2.07
CA THR A 154 -9.41 -18.02 3.21
C THR A 154 -8.76 -18.36 4.57
N PRO A 155 -7.95 -19.44 4.72
CA PRO A 155 -7.28 -19.73 5.99
C PRO A 155 -6.30 -18.65 6.46
N TYR A 156 -5.82 -17.81 5.54
CA TYR A 156 -4.92 -16.69 5.81
C TYR A 156 -5.68 -15.38 6.06
N GLY A 157 -7.00 -15.43 6.24
CA GLY A 157 -7.84 -14.27 6.58
C GLY A 157 -8.24 -13.38 5.40
N PHE A 158 -7.95 -13.80 4.16
CA PHE A 158 -8.41 -13.05 2.98
C PHE A 158 -9.93 -13.13 2.83
N GLN A 159 -10.53 -12.01 2.47
CA GLN A 159 -11.94 -11.97 2.09
C GLN A 159 -12.14 -12.28 0.62
N ALA A 160 -13.41 -12.52 0.27
CA ALA A 160 -13.83 -12.72 -1.10
C ALA A 160 -13.29 -11.59 -1.99
N PRO A 161 -12.88 -11.91 -3.23
CA PRO A 161 -12.28 -10.93 -4.12
C PRO A 161 -13.24 -9.77 -4.33
N GLU A 162 -12.75 -8.55 -4.11
CA GLU A 162 -13.46 -7.39 -4.58
C GLU A 162 -13.33 -7.33 -6.11
N PRO A 163 -14.38 -6.88 -6.83
CA PRO A 163 -14.27 -6.69 -8.27
C PRO A 163 -13.21 -5.61 -8.56
N TYR A 164 -11.98 -6.05 -8.81
CA TYR A 164 -10.92 -5.20 -9.33
C TYR A 164 -11.18 -4.99 -10.81
N VAL A 165 -11.76 -3.85 -11.15
CA VAL A 165 -12.07 -3.51 -12.55
C VAL A 165 -10.78 -3.08 -13.25
N HIS A 166 -9.92 -4.03 -13.61
CA HIS A 166 -9.09 -3.81 -14.78
C HIS A 166 -10.02 -3.69 -15.99
N SER A 167 -9.75 -2.77 -16.91
CA SER A 167 -10.70 -2.39 -17.98
C SER A 167 -11.14 -3.54 -18.90
N LYS A 168 -10.46 -4.69 -18.82
CA LYS A 168 -10.75 -5.91 -19.58
C LYS A 168 -11.26 -7.08 -18.71
N GLY A 169 -11.50 -6.88 -17.41
CA GLY A 169 -12.00 -7.93 -16.50
C GLY A 169 -11.01 -9.05 -16.19
N ASN A 170 -9.72 -8.84 -16.47
CA ASN A 170 -8.70 -9.89 -16.50
C ASN A 170 -7.73 -9.87 -15.30
N ALA A 171 -8.15 -9.25 -14.20
CA ALA A 171 -7.41 -9.21 -12.95
C ALA A 171 -8.36 -9.07 -11.76
N ALA A 172 -8.01 -9.65 -10.62
CA ALA A 172 -8.75 -9.57 -9.36
C ALA A 172 -7.79 -9.41 -8.19
N ILE A 173 -8.27 -8.77 -7.13
CA ILE A 173 -7.52 -8.60 -5.89
C ILE A 173 -8.33 -9.15 -4.72
N LEU A 174 -7.68 -9.96 -3.89
CA LEU A 174 -8.17 -10.35 -2.58
C LEU A 174 -7.42 -9.52 -1.56
N VAL A 175 -8.12 -9.09 -0.51
CA VAL A 175 -7.55 -8.28 0.57
C VAL A 175 -7.81 -8.97 1.89
N ASN A 176 -6.77 -9.07 2.72
CA ASN A 176 -6.94 -9.39 4.13
C ASN A 176 -7.19 -8.07 4.89
N PRO A 177 -8.37 -7.87 5.49
CA PRO A 177 -8.73 -6.63 6.17
C PRO A 177 -7.98 -6.41 7.48
N ASP A 178 -7.38 -7.46 8.06
CA ASP A 178 -6.75 -7.43 9.39
C ASP A 178 -5.28 -6.98 9.33
N ASN A 179 -4.64 -7.08 8.16
CA ASN A 179 -3.25 -6.63 7.97
C ASN A 179 -2.98 -5.91 6.63
N GLY A 180 -4.00 -5.78 5.77
CA GLY A 180 -3.87 -5.17 4.45
C GLY A 180 -3.13 -6.00 3.40
N ALA A 181 -2.82 -7.27 3.68
CA ALA A 181 -2.19 -8.18 2.71
C ALA A 181 -3.04 -8.29 1.44
N THR A 182 -2.39 -8.46 0.29
CA THR A 182 -3.09 -8.60 -0.99
C THR A 182 -2.65 -9.83 -1.78
N VAL A 183 -3.59 -10.45 -2.47
CA VAL A 183 -3.33 -11.42 -3.55
C VAL A 183 -3.89 -10.83 -4.82
N LEU A 184 -3.01 -10.49 -5.77
CA LEU A 184 -3.38 -10.05 -7.11
C LEU A 184 -3.16 -11.20 -8.10
N LEU A 185 -4.25 -11.71 -8.65
CA LEU A 185 -4.27 -12.64 -9.78
C LEU A 185 -4.58 -11.86 -11.05
N LYS A 186 -3.84 -12.10 -12.13
CA LYS A 186 -4.11 -11.50 -13.44
C LYS A 186 -3.76 -12.42 -14.60
N TYR A 187 -4.47 -12.24 -15.72
CA TYR A 187 -4.15 -12.86 -16.99
C TYR A 187 -4.14 -11.83 -18.12
N GLU A 188 -2.98 -11.49 -18.66
CA GLU A 188 -2.87 -10.65 -19.88
C GLU A 188 -1.73 -11.16 -20.75
N GLY A 189 -2.04 -12.10 -21.64
CA GLY A 189 -1.03 -12.82 -22.43
C GLY A 189 -0.12 -13.76 -21.62
N ALA A 190 -0.26 -13.78 -20.29
CA ALA A 190 0.45 -14.60 -19.33
C ALA A 190 -0.36 -14.66 -18.03
N THR A 191 -0.23 -15.74 -17.26
CA THR A 191 -0.77 -15.86 -15.90
C THR A 191 0.27 -15.36 -14.91
N ALA A 192 -0.14 -14.47 -14.00
CA ALA A 192 0.72 -13.96 -12.95
C ALA A 192 -0.03 -13.80 -11.62
N VAL A 193 0.68 -14.16 -10.55
CA VAL A 193 0.23 -13.98 -9.16
C VAL A 193 1.25 -13.13 -8.44
N ILE A 194 0.75 -12.13 -7.73
CA ILE A 194 1.53 -11.23 -6.89
C ILE A 194 0.90 -11.29 -5.51
N VAL A 195 1.70 -11.45 -4.47
CA VAL A 195 1.21 -11.43 -3.08
C VAL A 195 2.01 -10.44 -2.25
N ASP A 196 1.35 -9.82 -1.28
CA ASP A 196 1.98 -8.95 -0.28
C ASP A 196 1.76 -9.56 1.11
N THR A 197 2.71 -9.39 2.03
CA THR A 197 2.60 -9.91 3.41
C THR A 197 1.54 -9.20 4.25
N GLY A 198 1.11 -8.01 3.82
CA GLY A 198 0.44 -7.06 4.71
C GLY A 198 1.44 -6.41 5.67
N CYS A 199 0.95 -5.52 6.53
CA CYS A 199 1.78 -4.90 7.55
C CYS A 199 2.07 -5.88 8.68
N ALA A 200 3.31 -6.36 8.69
CA ALA A 200 3.87 -7.25 9.71
C ALA A 200 4.96 -6.51 10.51
N GLN A 201 5.21 -6.95 11.73
CA GLN A 201 6.17 -6.30 12.62
C GLN A 201 7.61 -6.50 12.12
N GLY A 202 8.39 -5.41 12.04
CA GLY A 202 9.82 -5.48 11.75
C GLY A 202 10.29 -4.50 10.68
N VAL A 203 11.51 -4.73 10.20
CA VAL A 203 12.14 -3.98 9.10
C VAL A 203 12.11 -4.82 7.83
N GLY A 204 11.96 -4.18 6.68
CA GLY A 204 11.90 -4.89 5.40
C GLY A 204 13.16 -5.69 5.15
N PHE A 205 12.98 -6.98 4.88
CA PHE A 205 14.04 -7.96 4.65
C PHE A 205 14.99 -8.16 5.82
N ASP A 206 14.56 -7.81 7.03
CA ASP A 206 15.23 -8.23 8.24
C ASP A 206 15.27 -9.75 8.31
N ASP A 207 16.38 -10.27 8.83
CA ASP A 207 16.71 -11.70 8.92
C ASP A 207 16.61 -12.48 7.59
N TRP A 208 16.63 -11.80 6.44
CA TRP A 208 16.65 -12.50 5.16
C TRP A 208 17.91 -13.40 5.04
N PRO A 209 17.79 -14.68 4.59
CA PRO A 209 16.68 -15.27 3.84
C PRO A 209 15.66 -16.07 4.67
N ASP A 210 15.57 -15.90 5.99
CA ASP A 210 14.64 -16.65 6.84
C ASP A 210 13.20 -16.48 6.36
N GLY A 211 12.41 -17.55 6.34
CA GLY A 211 11.04 -17.54 5.84
C GLY A 211 10.93 -17.75 4.32
N THR A 212 12.04 -17.92 3.60
CA THR A 212 12.05 -18.26 2.16
C THR A 212 12.14 -19.76 1.88
N GLU A 213 12.12 -20.60 2.91
CA GLU A 213 12.15 -22.07 2.80
C GLU A 213 11.04 -22.64 1.92
N PRO A 214 9.81 -22.07 1.86
CA PRO A 214 8.76 -22.57 0.98
C PRO A 214 9.09 -22.48 -0.51
N ILE A 215 10.06 -21.64 -0.92
CA ILE A 215 10.40 -21.46 -2.34
C ILE A 215 11.16 -22.70 -2.84
N PRO A 216 10.61 -23.44 -3.82
CA PRO A 216 11.30 -24.58 -4.39
C PRO A 216 12.47 -24.12 -5.29
N GLU A 217 13.49 -24.96 -5.40
CA GLU A 217 14.75 -24.62 -6.11
C GLU A 217 14.53 -24.08 -7.53
N TYR A 218 13.64 -24.69 -8.30
CA TYR A 218 13.36 -24.27 -9.69
C TYR A 218 12.70 -22.89 -9.81
N LEU A 219 12.15 -22.33 -8.72
CA LEU A 219 11.58 -20.99 -8.67
C LEU A 219 12.55 -19.95 -8.08
N ARG A 220 13.72 -20.34 -7.59
CA ARG A 220 14.73 -19.42 -7.07
C ARG A 220 15.40 -18.71 -8.25
N GLY A 221 15.23 -17.39 -8.31
CA GLY A 221 15.70 -16.54 -9.40
C GLY A 221 16.53 -15.38 -8.85
N SER A 222 16.19 -14.16 -9.25
CA SER A 222 16.93 -12.95 -8.87
C SER A 222 16.69 -12.46 -7.43
N GLY A 223 15.77 -13.07 -6.69
CA GLY A 223 15.51 -12.71 -5.29
C GLY A 223 15.12 -11.25 -5.09
N ARG A 224 15.81 -10.60 -4.16
CA ARG A 224 15.63 -9.20 -3.76
C ARG A 224 16.25 -8.27 -4.78
N GLY A 225 15.49 -7.89 -5.80
CA GLY A 225 16.09 -7.13 -6.90
C GLY A 225 16.30 -5.64 -6.60
N THR A 226 17.15 -5.00 -7.41
CA THR A 226 17.62 -3.59 -7.44
C THR A 226 18.09 -2.86 -6.18
N TRP A 227 17.70 -3.27 -4.97
CA TRP A 227 18.23 -2.74 -3.72
C TRP A 227 19.33 -3.64 -3.11
N ALA A 228 19.40 -4.91 -3.52
CA ALA A 228 20.58 -5.74 -3.37
C ALA A 228 21.55 -5.45 -4.53
N THR A 229 22.75 -4.98 -4.21
CA THR A 229 23.81 -4.72 -5.20
C THR A 229 24.36 -6.05 -5.72
N ILE A 230 23.71 -6.57 -6.78
CA ILE A 230 24.16 -7.55 -7.78
C ILE A 230 25.43 -8.36 -7.41
N GLU A 231 25.23 -9.41 -6.62
CA GLU A 231 25.73 -10.76 -6.89
C GLU A 231 24.49 -11.68 -6.88
N PRO A 232 24.44 -12.82 -7.61
CA PRO A 232 23.30 -13.72 -7.53
C PRO A 232 23.07 -14.10 -6.07
N GLU A 233 21.87 -13.82 -5.58
CA GLU A 233 21.54 -14.01 -4.17
C GLU A 233 21.69 -15.49 -3.79
N GLU A 234 22.52 -15.76 -2.78
CA GLU A 234 22.64 -17.11 -2.23
C GLU A 234 21.34 -17.45 -1.51
N TRP A 235 20.63 -18.41 -2.07
CA TRP A 235 19.42 -18.93 -1.49
C TRP A 235 19.73 -20.10 -0.55
N PRO A 236 19.04 -20.22 0.59
CA PRO A 236 19.20 -21.40 1.42
C PRO A 236 18.69 -22.62 0.65
N THR A 237 19.59 -23.57 0.38
CA THR A 237 19.27 -24.82 -0.35
C THR A 237 18.70 -25.91 0.59
N THR A 238 18.68 -25.68 1.89
CA THR A 238 18.26 -26.63 2.93
C THR A 238 17.67 -25.93 4.15
N THR A 239 16.57 -26.44 4.69
CA THR A 239 16.02 -26.03 6.00
C THR A 239 17.06 -26.29 7.10
N PRO A 240 17.41 -25.31 7.97
CA PRO A 240 18.33 -25.56 9.06
C PRO A 240 17.78 -26.66 9.96
N THR A 241 18.62 -27.66 10.24
CA THR A 241 18.28 -28.70 11.21
C THR A 241 18.17 -28.03 12.59
N PRO A 242 17.11 -28.27 13.38
CA PRO A 242 17.00 -27.67 14.71
C PRO A 242 18.24 -28.06 15.52
N VAL A 243 18.92 -27.06 16.07
CA VAL A 243 20.07 -27.27 16.95
C VAL A 243 19.54 -28.00 18.18
N THR A 244 19.78 -29.31 18.22
CA THR A 244 19.62 -30.08 19.45
C THR A 244 20.82 -29.70 20.30
N GLU A 245 20.62 -28.87 21.33
CA GLU A 245 21.65 -28.66 22.34
C GLU A 245 22.02 -30.02 22.95
N GLU A 246 23.18 -30.55 22.55
CA GLU A 246 23.83 -31.62 23.28
C GLU A 246 24.23 -31.06 24.65
N THR A 247 23.39 -31.32 25.65
CA THR A 247 23.79 -31.20 27.05
C THR A 247 24.86 -32.26 27.29
N THR A 248 26.13 -31.84 27.28
CA THR A 248 27.26 -32.69 27.63
C THR A 248 27.26 -32.91 29.15
N PRO A 249 27.46 -34.16 29.65
CA PRO A 249 27.33 -34.54 31.06
C PRO A 249 28.39 -33.95 32.01
#